data_AF-A0A3N7G9N3-F1
#
_entry.id   AF-A0A3N7G9N3-F1
#
_cell.length_a   1.000
_cell.length_b   1.000
_cell.length_c   1.000
_cell.angle_alpha   90.00
_cell.angle_beta   90.00
_cell.angle_gamma   90.00
#
_symmetry.space_group_name_H-M   'P 1'
#
loop_
_entity.id
_entity.type
_entity.pdbx_description
1 polymer ?
#
loop_
_entity_poly.entity_id
_entity_poly.type
_entity_poly.pdbx_seq_one_letter_code
_entity_poly.pdbx_strand_id
1 'polypeptide(L)'
;VYAYNERRKKKGDFRRLWIQRINAGARANGLTYNRFIQGLGLAGVEVDRRMLSELATNEPASFAALVEVAKQALPEDTSAPKAAA
;
A
#
# COMPACT_ATOMS: atom_id res chain seq x y z
N VAL A 1 -4.24 23.81 24.14
CA VAL A 1 -4.52 23.86 22.69
C VAL A 1 -3.59 22.95 21.88
N TYR A 2 -2.27 22.99 22.10
CA TYR A 2 -1.29 22.16 21.37
C TYR A 2 -1.52 20.64 21.47
N ALA A 3 -1.64 20.07 22.67
CA ALA A 3 -1.79 18.62 22.86
C ALA A 3 -3.04 18.01 22.17
N TYR A 4 -4.13 18.78 22.05
CA TYR A 4 -5.34 18.31 21.36
C TYR A 4 -5.12 18.22 19.84
N ASN A 5 -4.49 19.24 19.27
CA ASN A 5 -4.18 19.31 17.85
C ASN A 5 -3.16 18.24 17.45
N GLU A 6 -2.14 18.00 18.26
CA GLU A 6 -1.11 16.98 18.01
C GLU A 6 -1.68 15.56 17.99
N ARG A 7 -2.63 15.22 18.87
CA ARG A 7 -3.28 13.91 18.82
C ARG A 7 -4.00 13.66 17.49
N ARG A 8 -4.57 14.71 16.89
CA ARG A 8 -5.18 14.61 15.55
C ARG A 8 -4.12 14.48 14.45
N LYS A 9 -3.04 15.26 14.52
CA LYS A 9 -1.93 15.22 13.54
C LYS A 9 -1.19 13.88 13.55
N LYS A 10 -0.93 13.32 14.73
CA LYS A 10 -0.22 12.05 14.93
C LYS A 10 -0.77 10.91 14.05
N LYS A 11 -2.09 10.83 13.87
CA LYS A 11 -2.73 9.83 12.99
C LYS A 11 -2.33 9.99 11.52
N GLY A 12 -2.26 11.23 11.03
CA GLY A 12 -1.81 11.55 9.68
C GLY A 12 -0.31 11.31 9.50
N ASP A 13 0.50 11.67 10.50
CA ASP A 13 1.95 11.49 10.48
C ASP A 13 2.33 10.00 10.38
N PHE A 14 1.71 9.14 11.20
CA PHE A 14 1.92 7.69 11.09
C PHE A 14 1.44 7.13 9.76
N ARG A 15 0.28 7.57 9.27
CA ARG A 15 -0.21 7.13 7.96
C ARG A 15 0.79 7.50 6.85
N ARG A 16 1.36 8.70 6.90
CA ARG A 16 2.40 9.14 5.96
C ARG A 16 3.65 8.28 6.05
N LEU A 17 4.11 7.97 7.27
CA LEU A 17 5.24 7.07 7.49
C LEU A 17 4.99 5.68 6.92
N TRP A 18 3.81 5.09 7.17
CA TRP A 18 3.46 3.77 6.65
C TRP A 18 3.44 3.75 5.13
N ILE A 19 2.88 4.77 4.49
CA ILE A 19 2.88 4.88 3.02
C ILE A 19 4.31 4.95 2.48
N GLN A 20 5.21 5.69 3.14
CA GLN A 20 6.62 5.76 2.71
C GLN A 20 7.31 4.40 2.79
N ARG A 21 7.13 3.66 3.88
CA ARG A 21 7.70 2.30 4.05
C ARG A 21 7.15 1.33 3.01
N ILE A 22 5.83 1.31 2.81
CA ILE A 22 5.20 0.45 1.80
C ILE A 22 5.66 0.83 0.39
N ASN A 23 5.78 2.12 0.09
CA ASN A 23 6.25 2.56 -1.23
C ASN A 23 7.70 2.11 -1.48
N ALA A 24 8.58 2.19 -0.48
CA ALA A 24 9.94 1.67 -0.61
C ALA A 24 9.95 0.16 -0.90
N GLY A 25 9.18 -0.63 -0.14
CA GLY A 25 9.07 -2.08 -0.36
C GLY A 25 8.46 -2.43 -1.72
N ALA A 26 7.38 -1.75 -2.12
CA ALA A 26 6.74 -1.96 -3.41
C ALA A 26 7.68 -1.63 -4.57
N ARG A 27 8.41 -0.51 -4.47
CA ARG A 27 9.39 -0.07 -5.49
C ARG A 27 10.54 -1.06 -5.63
N ALA A 28 11.03 -1.61 -4.54
CA ALA A 28 12.06 -2.66 -4.57
C ALA A 28 11.58 -3.91 -5.34
N ASN A 29 10.27 -4.18 -5.34
CA ASN A 29 9.65 -5.30 -6.06
C ASN A 29 9.10 -4.89 -7.44
N GLY A 30 9.45 -3.70 -7.96
CA GLY A 30 9.08 -3.25 -9.30
C GLY A 30 7.66 -2.70 -9.45
N LEU A 31 6.94 -2.44 -8.35
CA LEU A 31 5.57 -1.92 -8.39
C LEU A 31 5.49 -0.52 -7.74
N THR A 32 4.59 0.33 -8.22
CA THR A 32 4.32 1.61 -7.54
C THR A 32 3.30 1.41 -6.42
N TYR A 33 3.36 2.23 -5.36
CA TYR A 33 2.41 2.18 -4.25
C TYR A 33 0.94 2.18 -4.73
N ASN A 34 0.58 3.05 -5.68
CA ASN A 34 -0.80 3.18 -6.13
C ASN A 34 -1.28 1.88 -6.81
N ARG A 35 -0.45 1.29 -7.68
CA ARG A 35 -0.77 0.02 -8.35
C ARG A 35 -0.78 -1.15 -7.38
N PHE A 36 0.11 -1.17 -6.39
CA PHE A 36 0.08 -2.17 -5.33
C PHE A 36 -1.25 -2.16 -4.56
N ILE A 37 -1.69 -0.99 -4.09
CA ILE A 37 -2.96 -0.86 -3.38
C ILE A 37 -4.16 -1.18 -4.27
N GLN A 38 -4.11 -0.79 -5.56
CA GLN A 38 -5.12 -1.18 -6.53
C GLN A 38 -5.21 -2.70 -6.68
N GLY A 39 -4.07 -3.37 -6.89
CA GLY A 39 -3.99 -4.82 -7.05
C GLY A 39 -4.47 -5.57 -5.82
N LEU A 40 -4.10 -5.14 -4.61
CA LEU A 40 -4.63 -5.72 -3.38
C LEU A 40 -6.15 -5.58 -3.26
N GLY A 41 -6.71 -4.42 -3.63
CA GLY A 41 -8.15 -4.21 -3.64
C GLY A 41 -8.88 -5.10 -4.65
N LEU A 42 -8.31 -5.29 -5.85
CA LEU A 42 -8.85 -6.19 -6.88
C LEU A 42 -8.74 -7.66 -6.47
N ALA A 43 -7.68 -8.04 -5.75
CA ALA A 43 -7.50 -9.37 -5.19
C ALA A 43 -8.40 -9.66 -3.96
N GLY A 44 -9.17 -8.67 -3.48
CA GLY A 44 -10.01 -8.81 -2.28
C GLY A 44 -9.21 -8.88 -0.97
N VAL A 45 -7.94 -8.43 -0.97
CA VAL A 45 -7.05 -8.49 0.19
C VAL A 45 -7.23 -7.22 1.04
N GLU A 46 -7.98 -7.36 2.13
CA GLU A 46 -8.21 -6.28 3.09
C GLU A 46 -7.15 -6.29 4.20
N VAL A 47 -6.04 -5.58 3.98
CA VAL A 47 -4.98 -5.41 5.00
C VAL A 47 -4.75 -3.94 5.28
N ASP A 48 -4.57 -3.60 6.56
CA ASP A 48 -4.31 -2.23 6.96
C ASP A 48 -2.88 -1.76 6.57
N ARG A 49 -2.69 -0.45 6.50
CA ARG A 49 -1.38 0.13 6.12
C ARG A 49 -0.34 -0.03 7.22
N ARG A 50 -0.75 -0.27 8.46
CA ARG A 50 0.18 -0.45 9.57
C ARG A 50 0.89 -1.78 9.42
N MET A 51 0.14 -2.87 9.27
CA MET A 51 0.63 -4.22 9.05
C MET A 51 1.43 -4.30 7.74
N LEU A 52 0.93 -3.73 6.63
CA LEU A 52 1.69 -3.69 5.39
C LEU A 52 3.05 -2.98 5.56
N SER A 53 3.11 -1.90 6.33
CA SER A 53 4.38 -1.21 6.58
C SER A 53 5.34 -2.01 7.47
N GLU A 54 4.81 -2.81 8.39
CA GLU A 54 5.59 -3.69 9.26
C GLU A 54 6.17 -4.85 8.46
N LEU A 55 5.34 -5.51 7.64
CA LEU A 55 5.76 -6.56 6.72
C LEU A 55 6.84 -6.06 5.75
N ALA A 56 6.64 -4.88 5.17
CA ALA A 56 7.63 -4.27 4.28
C ALA A 56 8.99 -4.02 4.95
N THR A 57 9.03 -3.86 6.28
CA THR A 57 10.26 -3.55 7.03
C THR A 57 10.93 -4.80 7.60
N ASN A 58 10.14 -5.70 8.19
CA ASN A 58 10.67 -6.83 8.97
C ASN A 58 10.62 -8.16 8.20
N GLU A 59 9.68 -8.32 7.27
CA GLU A 59 9.38 -9.58 6.59
C GLU A 59 9.32 -9.36 5.06
N PRO A 60 10.46 -9.02 4.42
CA PRO A 60 10.49 -8.67 3.00
C PRO A 60 10.03 -9.81 2.09
N ALA A 61 10.25 -11.08 2.50
CA ALA A 61 9.80 -12.25 1.75
C ALA A 61 8.27 -12.36 1.70
N SER A 62 7.58 -12.21 2.85
CA SER A 62 6.11 -12.20 2.90
C SER A 62 5.53 -10.98 2.17
N PHE A 63 6.18 -9.82 2.27
CA PHE A 63 5.77 -8.64 1.52
C PHE A 63 5.90 -8.84 0.01
N ALA A 64 6.97 -9.49 -0.47
CA ALA A 64 7.15 -9.79 -1.89
C ALA A 64 6.02 -10.71 -2.41
N ALA A 65 5.62 -11.73 -1.64
CA ALA A 65 4.50 -12.60 -2.01
C ALA A 65 3.19 -11.80 -2.19
N LEU A 66 2.91 -10.83 -1.31
CA LEU A 66 1.77 -9.94 -1.45
C LEU A 66 1.86 -9.04 -2.69
N VAL A 67 3.08 -8.59 -3.04
CA VAL A 67 3.29 -7.80 -4.26
C VAL A 67 3.00 -8.64 -5.50
N GLU A 68 3.39 -9.92 -5.52
CA GLU A 68 3.07 -10.82 -6.65
C GLU A 68 1.57 -11.08 -6.77
N VAL A 69 0.86 -11.32 -5.67
CA VAL A 69 -0.61 -11.41 -5.67
C VAL A 69 -1.23 -10.13 -6.23
N ALA A 70 -0.75 -8.97 -5.79
CA ALA A 70 -1.23 -7.69 -6.29
C ALA A 70 -0.94 -7.50 -7.78
N LYS A 71 0.22 -7.94 -8.29
CA LYS A 71 0.57 -7.88 -9.72
C LYS A 71 -0.37 -8.76 -10.56
N GLN A 72 -0.65 -9.98 -10.12
CA GLN A 72 -1.54 -10.91 -10.83
C GLN A 72 -2.98 -10.40 -10.93
N ALA A 73 -3.42 -9.62 -9.95
CA ALA A 73 -4.76 -9.04 -9.93
C ALA A 73 -4.88 -7.71 -10.71
N LEU A 74 -3.77 -7.14 -11.22
CA LEU A 74 -3.81 -5.91 -11.98
C LEU A 74 -4.33 -6.15 -13.41
N PRO A 75 -5.10 -5.21 -13.97
CA PRO A 75 -5.48 -5.27 -15.38
C PRO A 75 -4.26 -5.07 -16.28
N GLU A 76 -4.21 -5.80 -17.39
CA GLU A 76 -3.16 -5.69 -18.42
C GLU A 76 -2.99 -4.25 -18.91
N ASP A 77 -4.10 -3.54 -19.13
CA ASP A 77 -4.09 -2.15 -19.54
C ASP A 77 -4.47 -1.21 -18.39
N THR A 78 -3.45 -0.60 -17.80
CA THR A 78 -3.60 0.25 -16.62
C THR A 78 -4.02 1.69 -16.95
N SER A 79 -4.04 2.03 -18.23
CA SER A 79 -4.43 3.35 -18.78
C SER A 79 -5.78 3.31 -19.49
N ALA A 80 -6.41 2.13 -19.58
CA ALA A 80 -7.73 1.98 -20.18
C ALA A 80 -8.75 2.90 -19.49
N PRO A 81 -9.71 3.46 -20.24
CA PRO A 81 -10.80 4.21 -19.65
C PRO A 81 -11.53 3.30 -18.66
N LYS A 82 -11.78 3.79 -17.44
CA LYS A 82 -12.56 3.06 -16.44
C LYS A 82 -13.88 2.68 -17.12
N ALA A 83 -14.13 1.37 -17.27
CA ALA A 83 -15.37 0.88 -17.86
C ALA A 83 -16.53 1.57 -17.14
N ALA A 84 -17.35 2.30 -17.90
CA ALA A 84 -18.50 3.01 -17.36
C ALA A 84 -19.41 1.99 -16.67
N ALA A 85 -19.63 2.18 -15.37
CA ALA A 85 -20.63 1.47 -14.59
C ALA A 85 -21.96 2.21 -14.69
#